data_AF-A0A535QXC8-F1
#
_entry.id   AF-A0A535QXC8-F1
#
_cell.length_a   1.000
_cell.length_b   1.000
_cell.length_c   1.000
_cell.angle_alpha   90.00
_cell.angle_beta   90.00
_cell.angle_gamma   90.00
#
_symmetry.space_group_name_H-M   'P 1'
#
loop_
_entity.id
_entity.type
_entity.pdbx_description
1 polymer ?
#
loop_
_entity_poly.entity_id
_entity_poly.type
_entity_poly.pdbx_seq_one_letter_code
_entity_poly.pdbx_strand_id
1 'polypeptide(L)'
;MGKKWSYRSAWSARVLVGVLAGTFFLFLGIPLAALLIREPPAMLWISIQQPEVFQALQLSIVTTFFSTLLTVLFGLPVAYVLARTRLPGRRVLEILVTMPTVLPPVVAG
;
A
#
# COMPACT_ATOMS: atom_id res chain seq x y z
N MET A 1 -42.33 27.14 -7.51
CA MET A 1 -41.72 27.09 -6.17
C MET A 1 -40.29 26.53 -6.28
N GLY A 2 -39.29 27.39 -6.43
CA GLY A 2 -37.91 26.99 -6.75
C GLY A 2 -37.12 26.52 -5.54
N LYS A 3 -36.69 25.25 -5.54
CA LYS A 3 -35.77 24.69 -4.53
C LYS A 3 -34.40 25.37 -4.66
N LYS A 4 -34.12 26.32 -3.77
CA LYS A 4 -32.79 26.92 -3.56
C LYS A 4 -31.88 25.89 -2.89
N TRP A 5 -31.34 24.95 -3.67
CA TRP A 5 -30.34 24.02 -3.16
C TRP A 5 -29.05 24.77 -2.81
N SER A 6 -28.62 24.56 -1.58
CA SER A 6 -27.57 25.27 -0.86
C SER A 6 -26.20 25.08 -1.52
N TYR A 7 -25.70 26.11 -2.19
CA TYR A 7 -24.32 26.21 -2.66
C TYR A 7 -23.31 26.43 -1.51
N ARG A 8 -23.80 26.62 -0.26
CA ARG A 8 -22.97 26.91 0.93
C ARG A 8 -22.39 25.66 1.60
N SER A 9 -22.95 24.46 1.40
CA SER A 9 -22.47 23.24 2.06
C SER A 9 -21.21 22.63 1.43
N ALA A 10 -20.92 22.95 0.17
CA ALA A 10 -19.73 22.47 -0.52
C ALA A 10 -18.45 23.04 0.10
N TRP A 11 -18.50 24.27 0.61
CA TRP A 11 -17.36 24.91 1.29
C TRP A 11 -17.08 24.29 2.66
N SER A 12 -18.11 24.08 3.48
CA SER A 12 -17.95 23.40 4.77
C SER A 12 -17.50 21.95 4.60
N ALA A 13 -18.01 21.24 3.59
CA ALA A 13 -17.58 19.88 3.29
C ALA A 13 -16.10 19.82 2.88
N ARG A 14 -15.62 20.74 2.03
CA ARG A 14 -14.21 20.80 1.62
C ARG A 14 -13.27 21.11 2.79
N VAL A 15 -13.68 22.03 3.68
CA VAL A 15 -12.90 22.35 4.88
C VAL A 15 -12.83 21.14 5.81
N LEU A 16 -13.95 20.46 6.05
CA LEU A 16 -13.97 19.23 6.87
C LEU A 16 -13.09 18.13 6.28
N VAL A 17 -13.17 17.89 4.96
CA VAL A 17 -12.30 16.92 4.29
C VAL A 17 -10.84 17.32 4.41
N GLY A 18 -10.52 18.61 4.24
CA GLY A 18 -9.16 19.13 4.40
C GLY A 18 -8.61 18.94 5.81
N VAL A 19 -9.42 19.18 6.85
CA VAL A 19 -9.04 18.97 8.25
C VAL A 19 -8.84 17.49 8.54
N LEU A 20 -9.75 16.62 8.11
CA LEU A 20 -9.63 15.17 8.32
C LEU A 20 -8.42 14.60 7.59
N ALA A 21 -8.20 14.97 6.32
CA ALA A 21 -7.03 14.57 5.57
C ALA A 21 -5.74 15.10 6.22
N GLY A 22 -5.73 16.38 6.61
CA GLY A 22 -4.60 17.00 7.31
C GLY A 22 -4.25 16.27 8.59
N THR A 23 -5.24 15.96 9.43
CA THR A 23 -5.06 15.17 10.65
C THR A 23 -4.50 13.78 10.35
N PHE A 24 -5.00 13.09 9.32
CA PHE A 24 -4.49 11.78 8.91
C PHE A 24 -3.01 11.84 8.46
N PHE A 25 -2.66 12.81 7.62
CA PHE A 25 -1.28 13.00 7.18
C PHE A 25 -0.36 13.42 8.32
N LEU A 26 -0.82 14.25 9.26
CA LEU A 26 -0.04 14.60 10.45
C LEU A 26 0.16 13.40 11.37
N PHE A 27 -0.88 12.60 11.58
CA PHE A 27 -0.81 11.39 12.39
C PHE A 27 0.20 10.38 11.84
N LEU A 28 0.25 10.18 10.51
CA LEU A 28 1.25 9.32 9.88
C LEU A 28 2.63 9.98 9.76
N GLY A 29 2.65 11.27 9.45
CA GLY A 29 3.86 12.03 9.14
C GLY A 29 4.70 12.35 10.37
N ILE A 30 4.08 12.66 11.52
CA ILE A 30 4.80 13.02 12.75
C ILE A 30 5.71 11.88 13.22
N PRO A 31 5.28 10.61 13.35
CA PRO A 31 6.17 9.51 13.74
C PRO A 31 7.32 9.30 12.74
N LEU A 32 7.04 9.37 11.44
CA LEU A 32 8.06 9.23 10.40
C LEU A 32 9.08 10.36 10.45
N ALA A 33 8.63 11.60 10.59
CA ALA A 33 9.50 12.76 10.76
C ALA A 33 10.30 12.68 12.07
N ALA A 34 9.68 12.23 13.16
CA ALA A 34 10.34 12.05 14.45
C ALA A 34 11.46 11.01 14.37
N LEU A 35 11.28 9.92 13.60
CA LEU A 35 12.35 8.94 13.34
C LEU A 35 13.51 9.58 12.57
N LEU A 36 13.21 10.35 11.51
CA LEU A 36 14.24 10.99 10.68
C LEU A 36 15.01 12.09 11.42
N ILE A 37 14.35 12.83 12.32
CA ILE A 37 14.99 13.90 13.10
C ILE A 37 15.86 13.32 14.23
N ARG A 38 15.49 12.15 14.77
CA ARG A 38 16.24 11.51 15.86
C ARG A 38 17.56 10.91 15.41
N GLU A 39 17.68 10.42 14.19
CA GLU A 39 18.91 9.82 13.67
C GLU A 39 19.71 10.83 12.83
N PRO A 40 20.92 11.21 13.25
CA PRO A 40 21.79 12.08 12.45
C PRO A 40 22.01 11.48 11.05
N PRO A 41 21.89 12.25 9.95
CA PRO A 41 22.06 11.73 8.60
C PRO A 41 23.41 11.03 8.35
N ALA A 42 24.45 11.46 9.07
CA ALA A 42 25.77 10.84 9.02
C ALA A 42 25.76 9.40 9.61
N MET A 43 24.99 9.16 10.66
CA MET A 43 24.85 7.84 11.27
C MET A 43 24.12 6.88 10.32
N LEU A 44 23.09 7.35 9.62
CA LEU A 44 22.37 6.55 8.60
C LEU A 44 23.32 6.05 7.49
N TRP A 45 24.22 6.92 7.02
CA TRP A 45 25.20 6.56 5.99
C TRP A 45 26.15 5.46 6.48
N ILE A 46 26.64 5.59 7.71
CA ILE A 46 27.52 4.60 8.34
C ILE A 46 26.78 3.27 8.57
N SER A 47 25.52 3.32 9.02
CA SER A 47 24.68 2.14 9.23
C SER A 47 24.44 1.35 7.94
N ILE A 48 24.24 2.02 6.79
CA ILE A 48 24.05 1.33 5.51
C ILE A 48 25.34 0.61 5.06
N GLN A 49 26.52 1.12 5.43
CA GLN A 49 27.80 0.49 5.15
C GLN A 49 28.10 -0.71 6.05
N GLN A 50 27.29 -0.96 7.09
CA GLN A 50 27.43 -2.16 7.90
C GLN A 50 27.11 -3.40 7.06
N PRO A 51 27.96 -4.44 7.08
CA PRO A 51 27.78 -5.64 6.27
C PRO A 51 26.40 -6.28 6.44
N GLU A 52 25.86 -6.26 7.66
CA GLU A 52 24.57 -6.86 8.01
C GLU A 52 23.40 -6.10 7.36
N VAL A 53 23.42 -4.78 7.42
CA VAL A 53 22.39 -3.92 6.82
C VAL A 53 22.42 -4.03 5.30
N PHE A 54 23.63 -4.02 4.72
CA PHE A 54 23.79 -4.18 3.27
C PHE A 54 23.28 -5.55 2.79
N GLN A 55 23.61 -6.63 3.50
CA GLN A 55 23.09 -7.97 3.19
C GLN A 55 21.57 -8.03 3.29
N ALA A 56 20.97 -7.44 4.34
CA ALA A 56 19.52 -7.38 4.49
C ALA A 56 18.84 -6.60 3.36
N LEU A 57 19.42 -5.47 2.93
CA LEU A 57 18.95 -4.68 1.79
C LEU A 57 19.03 -5.47 0.48
N GLN A 58 20.17 -6.12 0.22
CA GLN A 58 20.36 -6.93 -0.98
C GLN A 58 19.35 -8.08 -1.04
N LEU A 59 19.17 -8.82 0.07
CA LEU A 59 18.18 -9.89 0.17
C LEU A 59 16.76 -9.36 -0.05
N SER A 60 16.42 -8.21 0.53
CA SER A 60 15.10 -7.61 0.37
C SER A 60 14.82 -7.20 -1.08
N ILE A 61 15.79 -6.60 -1.75
CA ILE A 61 15.68 -6.21 -3.16
C ILE A 61 15.54 -7.44 -4.05
N VAL A 62 16.41 -8.44 -3.87
CA VAL A 62 16.40 -9.67 -4.68
C VAL A 62 15.07 -10.41 -4.50
N THR A 63 14.64 -10.62 -3.27
CA THR A 63 13.39 -11.34 -2.97
C THR A 63 12.17 -10.58 -3.49
N THR A 64 12.10 -9.26 -3.31
CA THR A 64 11.01 -8.42 -3.82
C THR A 64 10.99 -8.40 -5.35
N PHE A 65 12.15 -8.35 -6.00
CA PHE A 65 12.26 -8.37 -7.46
C PHE A 65 11.71 -9.67 -8.03
N PHE A 66 12.16 -10.82 -7.53
CA PHE A 66 11.66 -12.12 -7.98
C PHE A 66 10.19 -12.32 -7.62
N SER A 67 9.76 -11.93 -6.42
CA SER A 67 8.35 -11.98 -6.02
C SER A 67 7.48 -11.18 -6.97
N THR A 68 7.84 -9.92 -7.24
CA THR A 68 7.10 -9.04 -8.17
C THR A 68 7.10 -9.60 -9.59
N LEU A 69 8.24 -10.10 -10.07
CA LEU A 69 8.35 -10.69 -11.40
C LEU A 69 7.42 -11.90 -11.55
N LEU A 70 7.40 -12.80 -10.57
CA LEU A 70 6.49 -13.95 -10.55
C LEU A 70 5.02 -13.49 -10.45
N THR A 71 4.72 -12.52 -9.60
CA THR A 71 3.37 -11.93 -9.50
C THR A 71 2.91 -11.34 -10.82
N VAL A 72 3.75 -10.63 -11.55
CA VAL A 72 3.40 -10.10 -12.88
C VAL A 72 3.24 -11.24 -13.87
N LEU A 73 4.18 -12.20 -13.91
CA LEU A 73 4.18 -13.29 -14.88
C LEU A 73 2.94 -14.19 -14.74
N PHE A 74 2.53 -14.52 -13.52
CA PHE A 74 1.40 -15.42 -13.26
C PHE A 74 0.09 -14.67 -12.94
N GLY A 75 0.18 -13.57 -12.19
CA GLY A 75 -0.99 -12.79 -11.77
C GLY A 75 -1.60 -11.97 -12.91
N LEU A 76 -0.79 -11.43 -13.84
CA LEU A 76 -1.32 -10.62 -14.94
C LEU A 76 -2.17 -11.45 -15.93
N PRO A 77 -1.77 -12.65 -16.37
CA PRO A 77 -2.63 -13.53 -17.16
C PRO A 77 -3.94 -13.87 -16.45
N VAL A 78 -3.88 -14.21 -15.16
CA VAL A 78 -5.07 -14.52 -14.35
C VAL A 78 -5.98 -13.30 -14.28
N ALA A 79 -5.46 -12.12 -13.96
CA ALA A 79 -6.22 -10.87 -13.91
C ALA A 79 -6.88 -10.55 -15.26
N TYR A 80 -6.14 -10.71 -16.36
CA TYR A 80 -6.67 -10.49 -17.71
C TYR A 80 -7.84 -11.43 -18.03
N VAL A 81 -7.69 -12.70 -17.70
CA VAL A 81 -8.71 -13.73 -17.91
C VAL A 81 -9.98 -13.41 -17.10
N LEU A 82 -9.85 -13.09 -15.81
CA LEU A 82 -10.99 -12.69 -14.98
C LEU A 82 -11.69 -11.43 -15.50
N ALA A 83 -10.93 -10.47 -16.04
CA ALA A 83 -11.46 -9.22 -16.54
C ALA A 83 -12.19 -9.35 -17.89
N ARG A 84 -11.75 -10.27 -18.76
CA ARG A 84 -12.23 -10.36 -20.15
C ARG A 84 -13.15 -11.54 -20.45
N THR A 85 -13.19 -12.57 -19.62
CA THR A 85 -13.90 -13.81 -19.94
C THR A 85 -14.92 -14.22 -18.87
N ARG A 86 -15.95 -14.97 -19.29
CA ARG A 86 -16.93 -15.61 -18.41
C ARG A 86 -16.61 -17.10 -18.31
N LEU A 87 -15.61 -17.45 -17.51
CA LEU A 87 -15.18 -18.83 -17.33
C LEU A 87 -16.11 -19.62 -16.39
N PRO A 88 -16.45 -20.87 -16.71
CA PRO A 88 -16.98 -21.81 -15.72
C PRO A 88 -15.87 -22.13 -14.71
N GLY A 89 -16.07 -21.76 -13.44
CA GLY A 89 -15.04 -21.88 -12.39
C GLY A 89 -14.41 -20.56 -11.93
N ARG A 90 -14.80 -19.42 -12.51
CA ARG A 90 -14.35 -18.07 -12.13
C ARG A 90 -14.44 -17.80 -10.61
N ARG A 91 -15.52 -18.23 -9.96
CA ARG A 91 -15.72 -18.01 -8.52
C ARG A 91 -14.66 -18.68 -7.65
N VAL A 92 -14.19 -19.87 -8.04
CA VAL A 92 -13.11 -20.56 -7.34
C VAL A 92 -11.80 -19.79 -7.49
N LEU A 93 -11.51 -19.32 -8.71
CA LEU A 93 -10.31 -18.53 -8.99
C LEU A 93 -10.32 -17.17 -8.26
N GLU A 94 -11.46 -16.48 -8.20
CA GLU A 94 -11.64 -15.26 -7.40
C GLU A 94 -11.36 -15.50 -5.92
N ILE A 95 -11.87 -16.60 -5.36
CA ILE A 95 -11.62 -17.00 -3.97
C ILE A 95 -10.12 -17.26 -3.77
N LEU A 96 -9.47 -18.07 -4.62
CA LEU A 96 -8.05 -18.38 -4.48
C LEU A 96 -7.16 -17.13 -4.49
N VAL A 97 -7.48 -16.14 -5.32
CA VAL A 97 -6.69 -14.90 -5.43
C VAL A 97 -6.93 -13.93 -4.27
N THR A 98 -8.16 -13.88 -3.73
CA THR A 98 -8.53 -12.93 -2.65
C THR A 98 -8.33 -13.49 -1.24
N MET A 99 -8.34 -14.81 -1.07
CA MET A 99 -8.13 -15.48 0.21
C MET A 99 -6.86 -15.01 0.95
N PRO A 100 -5.69 -14.90 0.29
CA PRO A 100 -4.47 -14.44 0.98
C PRO A 100 -4.61 -13.05 1.62
N THR A 101 -5.44 -12.17 1.07
CA THR A 101 -5.66 -10.82 1.61
C THR A 101 -6.49 -10.81 2.89
N VAL A 102 -7.32 -11.83 3.11
CA VAL A 102 -8.17 -11.95 4.31
C VAL A 102 -7.58 -12.90 5.36
N LEU A 103 -6.62 -13.73 4.99
CA LEU A 103 -5.93 -14.63 5.90
C LEU A 103 -4.89 -13.85 6.73
N PRO A 104 -4.85 -14.03 8.07
CA PRO A 104 -3.81 -13.44 8.89
C PRO A 104 -2.42 -13.92 8.46
N PRO A 105 -1.38 -13.07 8.53
CA PRO A 105 -0.02 -13.45 8.13
C PRO A 105 0.50 -14.70 8.85
N VAL A 106 0.06 -14.90 10.10
CA VAL A 106 0.42 -16.05 10.95
C VAL A 106 -0.10 -17.39 10.41
N VAL A 107 -1.13 -17.38 9.55
CA VAL A 107 -1.68 -18.59 8.91
C VAL A 107 -1.06 -18.83 7.53
N ALA A 108 -0.49 -17.78 6.93
CA ALA A 108 0.09 -17.83 5.59
C ALA A 108 1.58 -18.21 5.57
N GLY A 109 2.28 -18.04 6.70
CA GLY A 109 3.66 -18.51 6.93
C GLY A 109 3.68 -19.83 7.67
#